data_AF-I4C356-F1
#
_entry.id   AF-I4C356-F1
#
_cell.length_a   1.000
_cell.length_b   1.000
_cell.length_c   1.000
_cell.angle_alpha   90.00
_cell.angle_beta   90.00
_cell.angle_gamma   90.00
#
_symmetry.space_group_name_H-M   'P 1'
#
loop_
_entity.id
_entity.type
_entity.pdbx_description
1 polymer ?
#
loop_
_entity_poly.entity_id
_entity_poly.type
_entity_poly.pdbx_seq_one_letter_code
_entity_poly.pdbx_strand_id
1 'polypeptide(L)'
;MAAKNKGGQDLPEEMAGHIEDTDTFETEEGPVVIASAKDIPRPTTTLTTHVKGKVGKMTVSLLADASSVLSLEEVDRINQSPGEARTPVLSVIQALLAKSGGTMQIESLVPEVKKHWNRLFPTSPYSPEEFIYIIVRNSDNLRVS
;
A
#
# COMPACT_ATOMS: atom_id res chain seq x y z
N MET A 1 4.13 -57.65 38.40
CA MET A 1 4.26 -56.66 39.49
C MET A 1 4.06 -55.29 38.84
N ALA A 2 2.89 -54.64 38.77
CA ALA A 2 1.82 -54.34 39.73
C ALA A 2 2.22 -53.32 40.82
N ALA A 3 1.92 -52.04 40.57
CA ALA A 3 1.56 -50.97 41.52
C ALA A 3 0.99 -49.82 40.64
N LYS A 4 -0.32 -49.56 40.48
CA LYS A 4 -1.41 -49.20 41.42
C LYS A 4 -1.01 -48.10 42.41
N ASN A 5 -1.46 -46.88 42.13
CA ASN A 5 -1.82 -45.89 43.16
C ASN A 5 -3.17 -45.26 42.81
N LYS A 6 -4.05 -45.27 43.81
CA LYS A 6 -5.46 -44.83 43.83
C LYS A 6 -5.56 -43.63 44.79
N GLY A 7 -6.46 -42.71 44.47
CA GLY A 7 -7.06 -41.68 45.34
C GLY A 7 -7.64 -40.61 44.41
N GLY A 8 -8.95 -40.32 44.29
CA GLY A 8 -10.09 -40.42 45.22
C GLY A 8 -9.92 -39.34 46.29
N GLN A 9 -10.77 -38.33 46.52
CA GLN A 9 -12.09 -37.84 46.07
C GLN A 9 -11.98 -36.29 46.07
N ASP A 10 -12.79 -35.47 45.41
CA ASP A 10 -14.15 -35.08 45.84
C ASP A 10 -14.71 -34.09 44.80
N LEU A 11 -15.92 -34.37 44.30
CA LEU A 11 -16.71 -33.46 43.45
C LEU A 11 -17.80 -32.86 44.35
N PRO A 12 -17.99 -31.53 44.40
CA PRO A 12 -19.25 -30.98 44.84
C PRO A 12 -20.25 -30.91 43.67
N GLU A 13 -21.33 -31.66 43.88
CA GLU A 13 -22.63 -31.61 43.23
C GLU A 13 -23.32 -30.26 43.47
N GLU A 14 -24.11 -29.84 42.49
CA GLU A 14 -25.29 -28.97 42.60
C GLU A 14 -25.12 -27.53 43.11
N MET A 15 -25.22 -26.57 42.17
CA MET A 15 -26.18 -25.47 42.36
C MET A 15 -26.93 -25.24 41.05
N ALA A 16 -28.18 -25.70 41.06
CA ALA A 16 -29.21 -25.37 40.10
C ALA A 16 -29.40 -23.85 40.00
N GLY A 17 -29.11 -23.31 38.81
CA GLY A 17 -29.51 -21.97 38.40
C GLY A 17 -30.60 -22.10 37.34
N HIS A 18 -31.83 -22.13 37.83
CA HIS A 18 -33.08 -22.04 37.09
C HIS A 18 -33.08 -20.80 36.17
N ILE A 19 -33.20 -20.98 34.87
CA ILE A 19 -33.61 -19.92 33.94
C ILE A 19 -34.70 -20.53 33.05
N GLU A 20 -35.93 -20.29 33.45
CA GLU A 20 -37.10 -20.52 32.61
C GLU A 20 -37.17 -19.43 31.52
N ASP A 21 -37.90 -19.80 30.46
CA ASP A 21 -38.66 -18.95 29.56
C ASP A 21 -38.05 -18.47 28.23
N THR A 22 -38.55 -19.15 27.21
CA THR A 22 -39.10 -18.59 25.95
C THR A 22 -38.14 -18.19 24.83
N ASP A 23 -37.92 -19.19 23.98
CA ASP A 23 -38.22 -19.18 22.54
C ASP A 23 -39.06 -17.97 22.06
N THR A 24 -38.46 -17.11 21.24
CA THR A 24 -38.96 -16.56 19.97
C THR A 24 -38.15 -15.29 19.67
N PHE A 25 -37.03 -15.43 18.98
CA PHE A 25 -36.46 -14.29 18.25
C PHE A 25 -37.20 -14.23 16.91
N GLU A 26 -38.23 -13.38 16.84
CA GLU A 26 -38.85 -13.02 15.57
C GLU A 26 -37.77 -12.45 14.66
N THR A 27 -37.36 -13.23 13.67
CA THR A 27 -36.56 -12.74 12.57
C THR A 27 -37.53 -12.02 11.65
N GLU A 28 -37.75 -10.73 11.89
CA GLU A 28 -38.38 -9.86 10.88
C GLU A 28 -37.44 -9.84 9.67
N GLU A 29 -37.71 -10.71 8.70
CA GLU A 29 -37.20 -10.61 7.34
C GLU A 29 -37.85 -9.41 6.64
N GLY A 30 -37.51 -8.20 7.11
CA GLY A 30 -37.58 -7.02 6.27
C GLY A 30 -36.63 -7.22 5.09
N PRO A 31 -36.96 -6.75 3.87
CA PRO A 31 -36.08 -6.92 2.73
C PRO A 31 -34.72 -6.32 3.09
N VAL A 32 -33.70 -7.18 3.15
CA VAL A 32 -32.31 -6.75 3.25
C VAL A 32 -32.07 -5.94 1.98
N VAL A 33 -32.18 -4.62 2.08
CA VAL A 33 -31.75 -3.72 1.02
C VAL A 33 -30.24 -3.87 1.01
N ILE A 34 -29.77 -4.80 0.18
CA ILE A 34 -28.35 -4.93 -0.14
C ILE A 34 -28.00 -3.59 -0.77
N ALA A 35 -27.45 -2.67 0.02
CA ALA A 35 -26.97 -1.39 -0.46
C ALA A 35 -25.96 -1.71 -1.57
N SER A 36 -26.40 -1.57 -2.81
CA SER A 36 -25.56 -1.85 -3.96
C SER A 36 -24.34 -0.95 -3.86
N ALA A 37 -23.15 -1.46 -4.18
CA ALA A 37 -21.93 -0.64 -4.25
C ALA A 37 -22.05 0.55 -5.23
N LYS A 38 -23.15 0.64 -5.99
CA LYS A 38 -23.55 1.81 -6.78
C LYS A 38 -24.06 3.00 -5.96
N ASP A 39 -24.56 2.79 -4.75
CA ASP A 39 -25.20 3.81 -3.90
C ASP A 39 -24.23 4.47 -2.92
N ILE A 40 -23.01 3.95 -2.81
CA ILE A 40 -21.94 4.65 -2.09
C ILE A 40 -21.60 5.88 -2.94
N PRO A 41 -21.76 7.11 -2.42
CA PRO A 41 -21.21 8.29 -3.09
C PRO A 41 -19.73 7.99 -3.28
N ARG A 42 -19.32 7.77 -4.53
CA ARG A 42 -17.91 7.58 -4.85
C ARG A 42 -17.22 8.78 -4.22
N PRO A 43 -16.24 8.60 -3.32
CA PRO A 43 -15.42 9.72 -2.94
C PRO A 43 -14.90 10.26 -4.25
N THR A 44 -15.28 11.49 -4.58
CA THR A 44 -14.64 12.22 -5.65
C THR A 44 -13.21 12.37 -5.16
N THR A 45 -12.35 11.41 -5.44
CA THR A 45 -10.91 11.58 -5.43
C THR A 45 -10.63 12.52 -6.57
N THR A 46 -11.03 13.78 -6.40
CA THR A 46 -10.53 14.88 -7.19
C THR A 46 -9.04 14.86 -6.88
N LEU A 47 -8.26 14.27 -7.81
CA LEU A 47 -6.83 14.50 -7.92
C LEU A 47 -6.68 16.00 -8.17
N THR A 48 -6.77 16.75 -7.08
CA THR A 48 -6.75 18.20 -7.07
C THR A 48 -5.31 18.58 -7.30
N THR A 49 -4.91 18.63 -8.57
CA THR A 49 -3.96 19.57 -9.17
C THR A 49 -3.64 19.05 -10.56
N HIS A 50 -4.33 19.55 -11.58
CA HIS A 50 -3.68 19.66 -12.87
C HIS A 50 -2.55 20.66 -12.68
N VAL A 51 -1.31 20.19 -12.64
CA VAL A 51 -0.15 21.05 -12.42
C VAL A 51 0.21 21.67 -13.76
N LYS A 52 -0.53 22.72 -14.14
CA LYS A 52 -0.20 23.51 -15.33
C LYS A 52 1.08 24.32 -15.06
N GLY A 53 2.23 23.71 -15.28
CA GLY A 53 3.54 24.35 -15.05
C GLY A 53 4.71 23.52 -15.57
N LYS A 54 5.88 24.16 -15.76
CA LYS A 54 7.13 23.50 -16.18
C LYS A 54 7.73 22.69 -15.01
N VAL A 55 7.05 21.64 -14.57
CA VAL A 55 7.50 20.76 -13.48
C VAL A 55 8.82 20.04 -13.80
N GLY A 56 9.15 19.85 -15.09
CA GLY A 56 10.39 19.21 -15.52
C GLY A 56 11.67 19.85 -14.96
N LYS A 57 11.65 21.16 -14.68
CA LYS A 57 12.80 21.90 -14.13
C LYS A 57 12.90 21.84 -12.60
N MET A 58 11.92 21.25 -11.93
CA MET A 58 11.97 21.12 -10.48
C MET A 58 12.99 20.07 -10.09
N THR A 59 13.66 20.29 -8.96
CA THR A 59 14.64 19.34 -8.44
C THR A 59 13.98 18.44 -7.42
N VAL A 60 14.16 17.13 -7.57
CA VAL A 60 13.78 16.12 -6.60
C VAL A 60 14.99 15.77 -5.76
N SER A 61 14.82 15.79 -4.44
CA SER A 61 15.84 15.42 -3.46
C SER A 61 15.37 14.24 -2.62
N LEU A 62 16.25 13.29 -2.38
CA LEU A 62 16.06 12.18 -1.45
C LEU A 62 16.29 12.65 -0.02
N LEU A 63 15.29 12.46 0.84
CA LEU A 63 15.37 12.76 2.28
C LEU A 63 15.69 11.52 3.11
N ALA A 64 15.39 10.33 2.58
CA ALA A 64 15.70 9.07 3.23
C ALA A 64 17.20 8.80 3.24
N ASP A 65 17.65 8.02 4.24
CA ASP A 65 19.00 7.50 4.25
C ASP A 65 19.22 6.57 3.06
N ALA A 66 20.29 6.82 2.28
CA ALA A 66 20.56 6.07 1.05
C ALA A 66 20.76 4.56 1.30
N SER A 67 21.19 4.16 2.51
CA SER A 67 21.39 2.75 2.89
C SER A 67 20.07 2.02 3.15
N SER A 68 18.98 2.76 3.35
CA SER A 68 17.64 2.20 3.60
C SER A 68 16.83 1.97 2.32
N VAL A 69 17.35 2.43 1.17
CA VAL A 69 16.72 2.31 -0.14
C VAL A 69 17.28 1.10 -0.88
N LEU A 70 16.44 0.41 -1.67
CA LEU A 70 16.91 -0.64 -2.57
C LEU A 70 18.00 -0.10 -3.52
N SER A 71 19.08 -0.87 -3.71
CA SER A 71 20.09 -0.50 -4.71
C SER A 71 19.50 -0.59 -6.12
N LEU A 72 20.04 0.20 -7.04
CA LEU A 72 19.55 0.19 -8.43
C LEU A 72 19.75 -1.18 -9.10
N GLU A 73 20.80 -1.92 -8.73
CA GLU A 73 21.05 -3.28 -9.23
C GLU A 73 19.97 -4.26 -8.77
N GLU A 74 19.50 -4.13 -7.52
CA GLU A 74 18.41 -4.94 -7.00
C GLU A 74 17.10 -4.62 -7.73
N VAL A 75 16.82 -3.33 -7.95
CA VAL A 75 15.66 -2.87 -8.72
C VAL A 75 15.67 -3.46 -10.13
N ASP A 76 16.82 -3.41 -10.81
CA ASP A 76 16.99 -3.98 -12.15
C ASP A 76 16.79 -5.49 -12.15
N ARG A 77 17.36 -6.20 -11.17
CA ARG A 77 17.18 -7.64 -11.02
C ARG A 77 15.71 -8.02 -10.89
N ILE A 78 14.95 -7.30 -10.06
CA ILE A 78 13.52 -7.55 -9.85
C ILE A 78 12.73 -7.24 -11.13
N ASN A 79 13.00 -6.11 -11.78
CA ASN A 79 12.21 -5.66 -12.93
C ASN A 79 12.53 -6.42 -14.22
N GLN A 80 13.74 -6.97 -14.36
CA GLN A 80 14.14 -7.82 -15.48
C GLN A 80 13.73 -9.29 -15.29
N SER A 81 13.44 -9.72 -14.05
CA SER A 81 13.01 -11.10 -13.79
C SER A 81 11.63 -11.37 -14.39
N PRO A 82 11.43 -12.49 -15.13
CA PRO A 82 10.13 -12.88 -15.63
C PRO A 82 9.22 -13.29 -14.44
N GLY A 83 8.13 -12.55 -14.24
CA GLY A 83 7.21 -12.74 -13.11
C GLY A 83 6.37 -11.49 -12.82
N GLU A 84 5.42 -11.59 -11.88
CA GLU A 84 4.54 -10.47 -11.48
C GLU A 84 5.19 -9.50 -10.48
N ALA A 85 6.22 -9.93 -9.75
CA ALA A 85 6.91 -9.09 -8.79
C ALA A 85 7.62 -7.93 -9.51
N ARG A 86 7.19 -6.70 -9.20
CA ARG A 86 7.68 -5.48 -9.83
C ARG A 86 7.90 -4.42 -8.78
N THR A 87 8.98 -3.68 -8.94
CA THR A 87 9.33 -2.63 -8.00
C THR A 87 8.35 -1.46 -8.15
N PRO A 88 7.78 -0.93 -7.05
CA PRO A 88 6.97 0.28 -7.08
C PRO A 88 7.78 1.45 -7.67
N VAL A 89 7.13 2.29 -8.49
CA VAL A 89 7.81 3.41 -9.17
C VAL A 89 8.53 4.34 -8.19
N LEU A 90 7.96 4.56 -6.99
CA LEU A 90 8.58 5.39 -5.95
C LEU A 90 9.92 4.80 -5.46
N SER A 91 10.00 3.48 -5.30
CA SER A 91 11.24 2.80 -4.92
C SER A 91 12.29 2.88 -6.03
N VAL A 92 11.88 2.82 -7.30
CA VAL A 92 12.78 3.06 -8.44
C VAL A 92 13.34 4.49 -8.40
N ILE A 93 12.49 5.49 -8.16
CA ILE A 93 12.90 6.90 -8.05
C ILE A 93 13.91 7.07 -6.91
N GLN A 94 13.63 6.50 -5.73
CA GLN A 94 14.54 6.59 -4.59
C GLN A 94 15.89 5.92 -4.90
N ALA A 95 15.89 4.74 -5.54
CA ALA A 95 17.12 4.04 -5.91
C ALA A 95 17.96 4.83 -6.93
N LEU A 96 17.31 5.47 -7.91
CA LEU A 96 17.95 6.35 -8.87
C LEU A 96 18.58 7.56 -8.19
N LEU A 97 17.85 8.22 -7.30
CA LEU A 97 18.35 9.37 -6.55
C LEU A 97 19.50 8.97 -5.63
N ALA A 98 19.41 7.86 -4.92
CA ALA A 98 20.49 7.34 -4.07
C ALA A 98 21.77 7.12 -4.88
N LYS A 99 21.64 6.56 -6.11
CA LYS A 99 22.79 6.37 -7.01
C LYS A 99 23.34 7.68 -7.58
N SER A 100 22.49 8.68 -7.82
CA SER A 100 22.87 9.95 -8.47
C SER A 100 23.35 11.05 -7.52
N GLY A 101 23.65 10.73 -6.25
CA GLY A 101 24.09 11.71 -5.26
C GLY A 101 22.94 12.40 -4.50
N GLY A 102 21.74 11.84 -4.53
CA GLY A 102 20.59 12.25 -3.73
C GLY A 102 19.66 13.25 -4.41
N THR A 103 20.04 13.83 -5.55
CA THR A 103 19.24 14.88 -6.21
C THR A 103 19.21 14.74 -7.73
N MET A 104 18.07 15.05 -8.36
CA MET A 104 17.92 15.06 -9.82
C MET A 104 16.75 15.94 -10.27
N GLN A 105 16.86 16.60 -11.43
CA GLN A 105 15.72 17.30 -12.04
C GLN A 105 14.68 16.31 -12.59
N ILE A 106 13.40 16.67 -12.54
CA ILE A 106 12.31 15.81 -13.02
C ILE A 106 12.49 15.44 -14.50
N GLU A 107 12.91 16.37 -15.36
CA GLU A 107 13.15 16.11 -16.79
C GLU A 107 14.23 15.05 -17.04
N SER A 108 15.25 14.98 -16.16
CA SER A 108 16.31 13.98 -16.22
C SER A 108 15.90 12.66 -15.56
N LEU A 109 15.02 12.72 -14.55
CA LEU A 109 14.54 11.56 -13.80
C LEU A 109 13.58 10.70 -14.63
N VAL A 110 12.70 11.32 -15.42
CA VAL A 110 11.72 10.63 -16.28
C VAL A 110 12.35 9.55 -17.18
N PRO A 111 13.38 9.84 -18.01
CA PRO A 111 13.97 8.82 -18.88
C PRO A 111 14.65 7.70 -18.09
N GLU A 112 15.29 8.01 -16.96
CA GLU A 112 15.93 7.00 -16.10
C GLU A 112 14.89 6.09 -15.44
N VAL A 113 13.79 6.65 -14.92
CA VAL A 113 12.68 5.84 -14.39
C VAL A 113 12.11 4.95 -15.48
N LYS A 114 11.91 5.46 -16.70
CA LYS A 114 11.40 4.65 -17.82
C LYS A 114 12.32 3.47 -18.13
N LYS A 115 13.63 3.69 -18.09
CA LYS A 115 14.67 2.68 -18.36
C LYS A 115 14.67 1.58 -17.29
N HIS A 116 14.64 1.95 -16.01
CA HIS A 116 14.79 1.00 -14.89
C HIS A 116 13.47 0.37 -14.43
N TRP A 117 12.35 1.06 -14.62
CA TRP A 117 11.02 0.54 -14.27
C TRP A 117 10.47 -0.42 -15.33
N ASN A 118 10.96 -0.32 -16.57
CA ASN A 118 10.54 -1.12 -17.72
C ASN A 118 9.00 -1.14 -17.93
N ARG A 119 8.37 0.02 -17.74
CA ARG A 119 6.93 0.23 -17.89
C ARG A 119 6.64 1.53 -18.62
N LEU A 120 5.49 1.55 -19.29
CA LEU A 120 4.96 2.78 -19.86
C LEU A 120 4.39 3.65 -18.74
N PHE A 121 4.69 4.94 -18.79
CA PHE A 121 3.97 5.91 -17.99
C PHE A 121 2.49 5.94 -18.40
N PRO A 122 1.58 6.25 -17.46
CA PRO A 122 0.19 6.52 -17.81
C PRO A 122 0.15 7.67 -18.84
N THR A 123 -0.59 7.47 -19.93
CA THR A 123 -0.56 8.36 -21.10
C THR A 123 -1.59 9.49 -21.04
N SER A 124 -2.46 9.53 -20.02
CA SER A 124 -3.47 10.57 -19.80
C SER A 124 -4.05 10.41 -18.38
N PRO A 125 -4.37 11.49 -17.64
CA PRO A 125 -4.39 12.91 -18.02
C PRO A 125 -3.06 13.67 -17.81
N TYR A 126 -1.97 12.98 -17.46
CA TYR A 126 -0.70 13.60 -17.06
C TYR A 126 0.42 13.35 -18.07
N SER A 127 1.32 14.32 -18.26
CA SER A 127 2.62 14.07 -18.86
C SER A 127 3.48 13.19 -17.94
N PRO A 128 4.53 12.51 -18.46
CA PRO A 128 5.46 11.76 -17.62
C PRO A 128 6.07 12.58 -16.48
N GLU A 129 6.40 13.85 -16.74
CA GLU A 129 6.93 14.78 -15.73
C GLU A 129 5.89 15.12 -14.67
N GLU A 130 4.63 15.37 -15.07
CA GLU A 130 3.52 15.59 -14.14
C GLU A 130 3.25 14.35 -13.29
N PHE A 131 3.31 13.16 -13.89
CA PHE A 131 3.15 11.90 -13.17
C PHE A 131 4.22 11.72 -12.10
N ILE A 132 5.50 11.88 -12.46
CA ILE A 132 6.61 11.82 -11.50
C ILE A 132 6.43 12.88 -10.41
N TYR A 133 6.10 14.11 -10.78
CA TYR A 133 5.86 15.18 -9.83
C TYR A 133 4.77 14.80 -8.80
N ILE A 134 3.64 14.26 -9.24
CA ILE A 134 2.55 13.85 -8.36
C ILE A 134 3.01 12.75 -7.39
N ILE A 135 3.71 11.74 -7.88
CA ILE A 135 4.20 10.64 -7.03
C ILE A 135 5.20 11.16 -5.98
N VAL A 136 6.15 11.98 -6.42
CA VAL A 136 7.22 12.50 -5.56
C VAL A 136 6.67 13.47 -4.52
N ARG A 137 5.73 14.34 -4.89
CA ARG A 137 5.15 15.33 -3.97
C ARG A 137 4.39 14.69 -2.81
N ASN A 138 3.83 13.50 -3.02
CA ASN A 138 3.06 12.76 -2.01
C ASN A 138 3.92 11.80 -1.19
N SER A 139 5.25 11.81 -1.35
CA SER A 139 6.18 10.94 -0.63
C SER A 139 6.85 11.69 0.52
N ASP A 140 6.83 11.12 1.73
CA ASP A 140 7.56 11.67 2.89
C ASP A 140 9.09 11.62 2.72
N ASN A 141 9.58 10.67 1.92
CA ASN A 141 11.01 10.44 1.71
C ASN A 141 11.63 11.33 0.61
N LEU A 142 10.83 12.18 -0.05
CA LEU A 142 11.28 12.98 -1.18
C LEU A 142 10.85 14.44 -1.02
N ARG A 143 11.67 15.36 -1.50
CA ARG A 143 11.36 16.78 -1.56
C ARG A 143 11.44 17.29 -2.98
N VAL A 144 10.48 18.13 -3.37
CA VAL A 144 10.53 18.89 -4.62
C VAL A 144 10.79 20.36 -4.30
N SER A 145 11.74 20.98 -5.01
CA SER A 145 12.11 22.40 -4.91
C SER A 145 12.26 23.04 -6.28
#